data_AF-A0A0M4RW38-F1
#
_entry.id   AF-A0A0M4RW38-F1
#
_cell.length_a   1.000
_cell.length_b   1.000
_cell.length_c   1.000
_cell.angle_alpha   90.00
_cell.angle_beta   90.00
_cell.angle_gamma   90.00
#
_symmetry.space_group_name_H-M   'P 1'
#
loop_
_entity.id
_entity.type
_entity.pdbx_description
1 polymer ?
#
loop_
_entity_poly.entity_id
_entity_poly.type
_entity_poly.pdbx_seq_one_letter_code
_entity_poly.pdbx_strand_id
1 'polypeptide(L)' 'MSFIKAVFADGTIEILNLTHIKSIEIEEDSIDLIATDEDEYCYSDNLKSRFYITNFNEIKEKLLKLCDD' A
#
# COMPACT_ATOMS: atom_id res chain seq x y z
N MET A 1 2.51 -1.59 13.66
CA MET A 1 3.31 -0.49 13.05
C MET A 1 2.35 0.43 12.32
N SER A 2 2.29 1.73 12.64
CA SER A 2 1.16 2.59 12.23
C SER A 2 1.31 3.24 10.84
N PHE A 3 2.48 3.15 10.21
CA PHE A 3 2.73 3.80 8.93
C PHE A 3 3.36 2.82 7.93
N ILE A 4 3.00 2.96 6.67
CA ILE A 4 3.71 2.34 5.54
C ILE A 4 4.40 3.42 4.70
N LYS A 5 5.47 3.03 4.04
CA LYS A 5 6.24 3.87 3.12
C LYS A 5 6.15 3.24 1.73
N ALA A 6 5.51 3.92 0.80
CA ALA A 6 5.49 3.56 -0.61
C ALA A 6 6.53 4.37 -1.39
N VAL A 7 7.28 3.70 -2.26
CA VAL A 7 8.34 4.33 -3.08
C VAL A 7 8.03 4.12 -4.55
N PHE A 8 7.58 5.16 -5.22
CA PHE A 8 7.26 5.14 -6.65
C PHE A 8 8.53 5.09 -7.51
N ALA A 9 8.39 4.67 -8.77
CA ALA A 9 9.53 4.53 -9.70
C ALA A 9 10.29 5.84 -9.97
N ASP A 10 9.61 6.99 -9.87
CA ASP A 10 10.23 8.32 -10.02
C ASP A 10 11.00 8.78 -8.76
N GLY A 11 10.99 7.96 -7.70
CA GLY A 11 11.59 8.29 -6.41
C GLY A 11 10.66 9.04 -5.47
N THR A 12 9.42 9.34 -5.88
CA THR A 12 8.40 9.92 -4.99
C THR A 12 8.13 8.95 -3.84
N ILE A 13 8.01 9.50 -2.63
CA ILE A 13 7.75 8.74 -1.41
C ILE A 13 6.39 9.17 -0.86
N GLU A 14 5.51 8.21 -0.69
CA GLU A 14 4.24 8.39 0.04
C GLU A 14 4.33 7.69 1.40
N ILE A 15 3.91 8.40 2.44
CA ILE A 15 3.85 7.87 3.81
C ILE A 15 2.38 7.80 4.20
N LEU A 16 1.85 6.59 4.28
CA LEU A 16 0.44 6.36 4.60
C LEU A 16 0.28 5.98 6.08
N ASN A 17 -0.63 6.67 6.77
CA ASN A 17 -1.01 6.34 8.14
C ASN A 17 -2.12 5.28 8.16
N LEU A 18 -1.80 4.07 8.61
CA LEU A 18 -2.73 2.95 8.69
C LEU A 18 -3.85 3.13 9.72
N THR A 19 -3.73 4.07 10.67
CA THR A 19 -4.81 4.29 11.67
C THR A 19 -6.09 4.85 11.07
N HIS A 20 -6.04 5.40 9.85
CA HIS A 20 -7.18 5.94 9.12
C HIS A 20 -7.68 5.00 8.02
N ILE A 21 -7.17 3.77 7.95
CA ILE A 21 -7.57 2.80 6.95
C ILE A 21 -8.71 1.94 7.48
N LYS A 22 -9.81 1.92 6.72
CA LYS A 22 -11.04 1.16 7.00
C LYS A 22 -10.95 -0.26 6.46
N SER A 23 -10.39 -0.45 5.27
CA SER A 23 -10.23 -1.77 4.67
C SER A 23 -9.00 -1.84 3.78
N ILE A 24 -8.46 -3.05 3.65
CA ILE A 24 -7.28 -3.36 2.86
C ILE A 24 -7.62 -4.58 1.99
N GLU A 25 -7.41 -4.46 0.69
CA GLU A 25 -7.52 -5.52 -0.30
C GLU A 25 -6.12 -5.80 -0.86
N ILE A 26 -5.71 -7.07 -0.89
CA ILE A 26 -4.39 -7.49 -1.34
C ILE A 26 -4.59 -8.61 -2.36
N GLU A 27 -4.21 -8.35 -3.61
CA GLU A 27 -4.19 -9.35 -4.67
C GLU A 27 -2.74 -9.80 -4.97
N GLU A 28 -2.54 -10.49 -6.09
CA GLU A 28 -1.21 -10.94 -6.51
C GLU A 28 -0.26 -9.75 -6.76
N ASP A 29 -0.70 -8.79 -7.58
CA ASP A 29 0.07 -7.67 -8.15
C ASP A 29 -0.46 -6.28 -7.74
N SER A 30 -1.48 -6.23 -6.87
CA SER A 30 -2.14 -5.00 -6.42
C SER A 30 -2.40 -4.98 -4.91
N ILE A 31 -2.43 -3.78 -4.35
CA ILE A 31 -2.88 -3.47 -2.99
C ILE A 31 -3.77 -2.24 -3.07
N ASP A 32 -4.99 -2.34 -2.56
CA ASP A 32 -5.92 -1.23 -2.45
C ASP A 32 -6.27 -0.99 -0.98
N LEU A 33 -6.18 0.26 -0.52
CA LEU A 33 -6.54 0.66 0.84
C LEU A 33 -7.61 1.74 0.78
N ILE A 34 -8.70 1.54 1.50
CA ILE A 34 -9.80 2.49 1.60
C ILE A 34 -9.72 3.15 2.97
N ALA A 35 -9.60 4.47 3.00
CA ALA A 35 -9.56 5.26 4.21
C ALA A 35 -10.96 5.54 4.78
N THR A 36 -11.00 6.00 6.03
CA THR A 36 -12.25 6.31 6.74
C THR A 36 -13.03 7.48 6.15
N ASP A 37 -12.34 8.37 5.44
CA ASP A 37 -12.87 9.52 4.69
C ASP A 37 -13.19 9.18 3.23
N GLU A 38 -13.15 7.89 2.86
CA GLU A 38 -13.41 7.36 1.51
C GLU A 38 -12.32 7.70 0.48
N ASP A 39 -11.16 8.19 0.91
CA ASP A 39 -9.97 8.26 0.05
C ASP A 39 -9.43 6.84 -0.24
N GLU A 40 -9.00 6.62 -1.49
CA GLU A 40 -8.45 5.34 -1.95
C GLU A 40 -6.95 5.47 -2.26
N TYR A 41 -6.18 4.51 -1.78
CA TYR A 41 -4.74 4.39 -2.03
C TYR A 41 -4.49 3.07 -2.78
N CYS A 42 -3.91 3.17 -3.97
CA CYS A 42 -3.65 2.02 -4.83
C CYS A 42 -2.14 1.87 -5.05
N TYR A 43 -1.65 0.63 -4.92
CA TYR A 43 -0.26 0.28 -5.21
C TYR A 43 -0.20 -0.96 -6.08
N SER A 44 0.83 -1.06 -6.93
CA SER A 44 1.03 -2.22 -7.80
C SER A 44 2.51 -2.56 -7.97
N ASP A 45 2.84 -3.81 -8.27
CA ASP A 45 4.17 -4.23 -8.71
C ASP A 45 4.32 -4.27 -10.25
N ASN A 46 3.26 -3.93 -10.98
CA ASN A 46 3.28 -3.88 -12.43
C ASN A 46 3.98 -2.60 -12.92
N LEU A 47 5.16 -2.74 -13.52
CA LEU A 47 5.97 -1.64 -14.07
C LEU A 47 5.23 -0.71 -15.06
N LYS A 48 4.13 -1.16 -15.68
CA LYS A 48 3.32 -0.34 -16.60
C LYS A 48 2.22 0.44 -15.89
N SER A 49 1.97 0.17 -14.61
CA SER A 49 0.96 0.85 -13.80
C SER A 49 1.44 2.23 -13.37
N ARG A 50 0.53 3.21 -13.34
CA ARG A 50 0.79 4.52 -12.71
C ARG A 50 0.99 4.42 -11.19
N PHE A 51 0.54 3.33 -10.59
CA PHE A 51 0.62 3.03 -9.16
C PHE A 51 1.81 2.13 -8.83
N TYR A 52 2.74 1.96 -9.76
CA TYR A 52 3.89 1.11 -9.56
C TYR A 52 4.78 1.62 -8.42
N ILE A 53 5.03 0.74 -7.45
CA ILE A 53 5.97 1.00 -6.35
C ILE A 53 7.08 -0.05 -6.34
N THR A 54 8.29 0.43 -6.08
CA THR A 54 9.52 -0.37 -6.11
C THR A 54 9.66 -1.32 -4.92
N ASN A 55 8.97 -1.03 -3.82
CA ASN A 55 9.00 -1.80 -2.58
C ASN A 55 7.67 -2.53 -2.29
N PHE A 56 6.93 -2.92 -3.34
CA PHE A 56 5.63 -3.59 -3.22
C PHE A 56 5.64 -4.79 -2.27
N ASN A 57 6.57 -5.73 -2.46
CA ASN A 57 6.67 -6.93 -1.62
C ASN A 57 6.90 -6.62 -0.14
N GLU A 58 7.69 -5.58 0.16
CA GLU A 58 7.92 -5.14 1.54
C GLU A 58 6.62 -4.63 2.19
N ILE A 59 5.83 -3.87 1.45
CA ILE A 59 4.52 -3.38 1.93
C ILE A 59 3.54 -4.53 2.08
N LYS A 60 3.44 -5.41 1.07
CA LYS A 60 2.56 -6.60 1.10
C LYS A 60 2.83 -7.46 2.33
N GLU A 61 4.10 -7.79 2.60
CA GLU A 61 4.48 -8.56 3.79
C GLU A 61 4.14 -7.84 5.11
N LYS A 62 4.34 -6.53 5.17
CA LYS A 62 4.00 -5.73 6.36
C LYS A 62 2.50 -5.71 6.62
N LEU A 63 1.69 -5.56 5.57
CA LEU A 63 0.24 -5.55 5.69
C LEU A 63 -0.30 -6.92 6.07
N LEU A 64 0.22 -8.00 5.49
CA LEU A 64 -0.17 -9.37 5.86
C LEU A 64 0.11 -9.68 7.33
N LYS A 65 1.25 -9.22 7.87
CA LYS A 65 1.59 -9.40 9.29
C LYS A 65 0.63 -8.68 10.25
N LEU A 66 -0.13 -7.68 9.80
CA LEU A 66 -1.14 -7.03 10.63
C LEU A 66 -2.38 -7.91 10.86
N CYS A 67 -2.59 -8.92 10.02
CA CYS A 67 -3.72 -9.84 10.16
C CYS A 67 -3.47 -10.94 11.21
N ASP A 68 -2.21 -11.16 11.59
CA ASP A 68 -1.80 -12.20 12.53
C ASP A 68 -1.78 -11.74 14.01
N ASP A 69 -1.98 -10.43 14.25
CA ASP A 69 -2.01 -9.78 15.57
C ASP A 69 -3.45 -9.46 16.04
#